data_AF-A0A9P0GG55-F1
#
_entry.id   AF-A0A9P0GG55-F1
#
_cell.length_a   1.000
_cell.length_b   1.000
_cell.length_c   1.000
_cell.angle_alpha   90.00
_cell.angle_beta   90.00
_cell.angle_gamma   90.00
#
_symmetry.space_group_name_H-M   'P 1'
#
loop_
_entity.id
_entity.type
_entity.pdbx_description
1 polymer ?
#
loop_
_entity_poly.entity_id
_entity_poly.type
_entity_poly.pdbx_seq_one_letter_code
_entity_poly.pdbx_strand_id
1 'polypeptide(L)'
;MTMREGFKYKILLIVFVIVLHAKSSSCQRNELKRFQNIIKETATSKMGNFVISYPHRKADIRRQLIVPKSTPFPCRNMTKIGLGRSLTVPTSVHRLRPGDIDIIAAMGDSLVAGNGAMEEYALGTIIEHRGVSWCAGR
;
A
#
# COMPACT_ATOMS: atom_id res chain seq x y z
N MET A 1 -6.70 -36.16 -49.99
CA MET A 1 -5.47 -35.57 -49.42
C MET A 1 -5.76 -34.53 -48.31
N THR A 2 -6.88 -34.66 -47.59
CA THR A 2 -7.39 -33.64 -46.63
C THR A 2 -7.49 -34.14 -45.18
N MET A 3 -7.60 -35.46 -44.96
CA MET A 3 -7.70 -36.05 -43.61
C MET A 3 -6.41 -35.95 -42.79
N ARG A 4 -5.24 -35.98 -43.44
CA ARG A 4 -3.93 -35.95 -42.76
C ARG A 4 -3.56 -34.54 -42.27
N GLU A 5 -4.02 -33.51 -42.96
CA GLU A 5 -3.78 -32.10 -42.58
C GLU A 5 -4.70 -31.65 -41.42
N GLY A 6 -5.95 -32.09 -41.39
CA GLY A 6 -6.87 -31.82 -40.27
C GLY A 6 -6.41 -32.44 -38.95
N PHE A 7 -5.76 -33.61 -38.98
CA PHE A 7 -5.20 -34.26 -37.80
C PHE A 7 -3.98 -33.52 -37.24
N LYS A 8 -3.09 -33.02 -38.12
CA LYS A 8 -1.94 -32.19 -37.75
C LYS A 8 -2.38 -30.88 -37.09
N TYR A 9 -3.40 -30.21 -37.64
CA TYR A 9 -3.91 -28.96 -37.07
C TYR A 9 -4.53 -29.16 -35.68
N LYS A 10 -5.27 -30.25 -35.47
CA LYS A 10 -5.81 -30.60 -34.15
C LYS A 10 -4.70 -30.87 -33.12
N ILE A 11 -3.65 -31.60 -33.51
CA ILE A 11 -2.49 -31.83 -32.62
C ILE A 11 -1.78 -30.51 -32.30
N LEU A 12 -1.57 -29.64 -33.30
CA LEU A 12 -0.93 -28.35 -33.10
C LEU A 12 -1.72 -27.46 -32.12
N LEU A 13 -3.05 -27.47 -32.24
CA LEU A 13 -3.94 -26.68 -31.37
C LEU A 13 -3.92 -27.22 -29.93
N ILE A 14 -3.91 -28.54 -29.75
CA ILE A 14 -3.76 -29.17 -28.42
C ILE A 14 -2.41 -28.81 -27.79
N VAL A 15 -1.31 -28.91 -28.54
CA VAL A 15 0.02 -28.54 -28.05
C VAL A 15 0.08 -27.06 -27.67
N PHE A 16 -0.51 -26.17 -28.47
CA PHE A 16 -0.57 -24.74 -28.17
C PHE A 16 -1.34 -24.45 -26.88
N VAL A 17 -2.50 -25.10 -26.69
CA VAL A 17 -3.29 -24.98 -25.46
C VAL A 17 -2.52 -25.49 -24.24
N ILE A 18 -1.84 -26.63 -24.36
CA ILE A 18 -0.99 -27.19 -23.29
C ILE A 18 0.15 -26.22 -22.95
N VAL A 19 0.83 -25.65 -23.94
CA VAL A 19 1.91 -24.69 -23.73
C VAL A 19 1.40 -23.40 -23.06
N LEU A 20 0.23 -22.91 -23.45
CA LEU A 20 -0.41 -21.77 -22.78
C LEU A 20 -0.74 -22.08 -21.31
N HIS A 21 -1.31 -23.24 -21.03
CA HIS A 21 -1.60 -23.68 -19.67
C HIS A 21 -0.32 -23.89 -18.83
N ALA A 22 0.74 -24.43 -19.43
CA ALA A 22 2.03 -24.63 -18.78
C ALA A 22 2.72 -23.29 -18.45
N LYS A 23 2.62 -22.28 -19.33
CA LYS A 23 3.14 -20.93 -19.06
C LYS A 23 2.36 -20.23 -17.95
N SER A 24 1.02 -20.28 -17.99
CA SER A 24 0.17 -19.68 -16.96
C SER A 24 0.43 -20.29 -15.57
N SER A 25 0.47 -21.62 -15.47
CA SER A 25 0.75 -22.34 -14.22
C SER A 25 2.17 -22.13 -13.69
N SER A 26 3.16 -21.91 -14.57
CA SER A 26 4.54 -21.63 -14.13
C SER A 26 4.70 -20.21 -13.60
N CYS A 27 3.98 -19.23 -14.16
CA CYS A 27 3.93 -17.86 -13.66
C CYS A 27 3.36 -17.82 -12.22
N GLN A 28 2.23 -18.49 -11.99
CA GLN A 28 1.63 -18.59 -10.65
C GLN A 28 2.54 -19.30 -9.63
N ARG A 29 3.28 -20.34 -10.05
CA ARG A 29 4.20 -21.08 -9.16
C ARG A 29 5.39 -20.25 -8.67
N ASN A 30 5.89 -19.28 -9.45
CA ASN A 30 7.01 -18.44 -9.02
C ASN A 30 6.63 -17.48 -7.89
N GLU A 31 5.43 -16.91 -7.94
CA GLU A 31 4.91 -16.05 -6.86
C GLU A 31 4.64 -16.85 -5.58
N LEU A 32 4.10 -18.08 -5.70
CA LEU A 32 3.89 -18.95 -4.54
C LEU A 32 5.20 -19.35 -3.86
N LYS A 33 6.26 -19.66 -4.63
CA LYS A 33 7.58 -19.97 -4.07
C LYS A 33 8.19 -18.77 -3.35
N ARG A 34 8.03 -17.56 -3.89
CA ARG A 34 8.46 -16.32 -3.22
C ARG A 34 7.72 -16.10 -1.90
N PHE A 35 6.40 -16.30 -1.89
CA PHE A 35 5.57 -16.23 -0.69
C PHE A 35 6.02 -17.22 0.39
N GLN A 36 6.26 -18.48 0.00
CA GLN A 36 6.73 -19.52 0.92
C GLN A 36 8.10 -19.17 1.52
N ASN A 37 9.01 -18.59 0.73
CA ASN A 37 10.31 -18.15 1.23
C ASN A 37 10.18 -17.02 2.25
N ILE A 38 9.34 -16.00 1.98
CA ILE A 38 9.10 -14.88 2.91
C ILE A 38 8.52 -15.37 4.24
N ILE A 39 7.54 -16.29 4.21
CA ILE A 39 6.97 -16.86 5.44
C ILE A 39 8.01 -17.65 6.21
N LYS A 40 8.83 -18.45 5.53
CA LYS A 40 9.89 -19.23 6.15
C LYS A 40 10.94 -18.34 6.81
N GLU A 41 11.34 -17.25 6.15
CA GLU A 41 12.24 -16.23 6.70
C GLU A 41 11.62 -15.50 7.89
N THR A 42 10.33 -15.13 7.81
CA THR A 42 9.65 -14.43 8.90
C THR A 42 9.49 -15.33 10.12
N ALA A 43 9.14 -16.60 9.93
CA ALA A 43 9.01 -17.61 10.99
C ALA A 43 10.34 -17.94 11.68
N THR A 44 11.46 -17.84 10.96
CA THR A 44 12.80 -18.06 11.54
C THR A 44 13.37 -16.80 12.20
N SER A 45 12.91 -15.61 11.83
CA SER A 45 13.58 -14.36 12.22
C SER A 45 13.36 -13.93 13.67
N LYS A 46 12.18 -14.11 14.30
CA LYS A 46 11.96 -13.71 15.72
C LYS A 46 10.85 -14.50 16.42
N MET A 47 11.23 -15.28 17.44
CA MET A 47 10.32 -15.74 18.51
C MET A 47 9.77 -14.51 19.25
N GLY A 48 8.60 -14.01 18.86
CA GLY A 48 7.85 -13.01 19.63
C GLY A 48 7.03 -12.04 18.80
N ASN A 49 7.62 -11.38 17.79
CA ASN A 49 6.91 -10.43 16.93
C ASN A 49 7.08 -10.77 15.46
N PHE A 50 5.97 -11.13 14.80
CA PHE A 50 5.90 -11.36 13.36
C PHE A 50 6.04 -10.02 12.62
N VAL A 51 7.23 -9.72 12.12
CA VAL A 51 7.51 -8.52 11.32
C VAL A 51 7.85 -8.95 9.90
N ILE A 52 6.93 -8.72 8.96
CA ILE A 52 7.23 -8.93 7.54
C ILE A 52 8.11 -7.78 7.06
N SER A 53 9.33 -8.12 6.64
CA SER A 53 10.29 -7.18 6.06
C SER A 53 10.46 -7.49 4.57
N TYR A 54 10.00 -6.59 3.71
CA TYR A 54 10.26 -6.67 2.27
C TYR A 54 11.67 -6.20 1.92
N PRO A 55 12.28 -6.72 0.84
CA PRO A 55 13.52 -6.18 0.32
C PRO A 55 13.34 -4.71 -0.04
N HIS A 56 14.19 -3.85 0.53
CA HIS A 56 14.10 -2.41 0.38
C HIS A 56 14.44 -2.01 -1.07
N ARG A 57 13.44 -1.80 -1.92
CA ARG A 57 13.66 -1.32 -3.30
C ARG A 57 13.77 0.21 -3.33
N LYS A 58 14.67 0.70 -4.20
CA LYS A 58 14.99 2.13 -4.42
C LYS A 58 13.83 2.98 -5.00
N ALA A 59 12.66 2.41 -5.27
CA ALA A 59 11.58 3.13 -5.93
C ALA A 59 10.80 3.99 -4.93
N ASP A 60 11.29 5.21 -4.73
CA ASP A 60 10.73 6.26 -3.86
C ASP A 60 9.48 6.93 -4.46
N ILE A 61 8.95 6.40 -5.57
CA ILE A 61 7.87 7.05 -6.35
C ILE A 61 6.55 7.10 -5.57
N ARG A 62 6.30 6.12 -4.70
CA ARG A 62 5.05 6.00 -3.93
C ARG A 62 5.17 6.50 -2.50
N ARG A 63 6.38 6.74 -1.98
CA ARG A 63 6.58 7.15 -0.58
C ARG A 63 6.56 8.68 -0.48
N GLN A 64 5.95 9.18 0.59
CA GLN A 64 6.06 10.59 0.95
C GLN A 64 7.51 10.88 1.35
N LEU A 65 8.08 11.99 0.84
CA LEU A 65 9.40 12.43 1.28
C LEU A 65 9.42 12.64 2.80
N ILE A 66 10.52 12.23 3.43
CA ILE A 66 10.74 12.45 4.85
C ILE A 66 10.92 13.96 5.08
N VAL A 67 9.90 14.59 5.68
CA VAL A 67 9.97 15.99 6.08
C VAL A 67 10.69 16.06 7.44
N PRO A 68 11.80 16.81 7.56
CA PRO A 68 12.50 16.93 8.83
C PRO A 68 11.63 17.67 9.86
N LYS A 69 11.77 17.30 11.14
CA LYS A 69 10.98 17.88 12.25
C LYS A 69 11.19 19.40 12.42
N SER A 70 12.28 19.93 11.89
CA SER A 70 12.58 21.37 11.89
C SER A 70 11.74 22.16 10.88
N THR A 71 11.12 21.51 9.89
CA THR A 71 10.31 22.20 8.88
C THR A 71 9.01 22.72 9.53
N PRO A 72 8.76 24.04 9.51
CA PRO A 72 7.53 24.60 10.06
C PRO A 72 6.33 24.21 9.20
N PHE A 73 5.16 24.09 9.82
CA PHE A 73 3.92 23.76 9.11
C PHE A 73 3.64 24.80 8.00
N PRO A 74 3.28 24.38 6.76
CA PRO A 74 3.24 25.27 5.59
C PRO A 74 2.30 26.48 5.71
N CYS A 75 1.28 26.43 6.57
CA CYS A 75 0.32 27.53 6.72
C CYS A 75 0.41 28.28 8.07
N ARG A 76 1.59 28.29 8.71
CA ARG A 76 1.83 28.97 10.00
C ARG A 76 1.41 30.45 10.03
N ASN A 77 1.47 31.15 8.90
CA ASN A 77 1.03 32.55 8.81
C ASN A 77 -0.49 32.69 8.77
N MET A 78 -1.20 31.74 8.15
CA MET A 78 -2.65 31.75 8.04
C MET A 78 -3.31 31.39 9.39
N THR A 79 -2.66 30.58 10.22
CA THR A 79 -3.15 30.18 11.55
C THR A 79 -2.73 31.12 12.67
N LYS A 80 -2.16 32.29 12.37
CA LYS A 80 -1.83 33.29 13.40
C LYS A 80 -3.08 33.77 14.13
N ILE A 81 -2.89 34.06 15.42
CA ILE A 81 -3.89 34.69 16.30
C ILE A 81 -4.33 36.03 15.68
N GLY A 82 -5.63 36.19 15.51
CA GLY A 82 -6.25 37.37 14.90
C GLY A 82 -6.51 37.28 13.40
N LEU A 83 -5.79 36.41 12.66
CA LEU A 83 -6.09 36.11 11.25
C LEU A 83 -6.95 34.84 11.13
N GLY A 84 -6.35 33.66 11.35
CA GLY A 84 -7.06 32.38 11.23
C GLY A 84 -7.44 31.74 12.57
N ARG A 85 -6.75 32.07 13.65
CA ARG A 85 -7.06 31.61 15.02
C ARG A 85 -7.75 32.72 15.82
N SER A 86 -8.75 32.35 16.60
CA SER A 86 -9.47 33.23 17.50
C SER A 86 -8.56 33.73 18.64
N LEU A 87 -8.82 34.95 19.12
CA LEU A 87 -8.07 35.55 20.25
C LEU A 87 -8.28 34.77 21.55
N THR A 88 -9.47 34.17 21.69
CA THR A 88 -9.86 33.34 22.83
C THR A 88 -10.40 32.00 22.34
N VAL A 89 -10.27 30.95 23.15
CA VAL A 89 -10.79 29.62 22.81
C VAL A 89 -12.31 29.71 22.74
N PRO A 90 -12.93 29.37 21.60
CA PRO A 90 -14.37 29.44 21.44
C PRO A 90 -15.06 28.36 22.27
N THR A 91 -16.21 28.70 22.86
CA THR A 91 -17.05 27.79 23.66
C THR A 91 -18.18 27.17 22.85
N SER A 92 -18.37 27.58 21.60
CA SER A 92 -19.44 27.12 20.72
C SER A 92 -18.91 26.86 19.30
N VAL A 93 -19.44 25.82 18.65
CA VAL A 93 -19.07 25.41 17.29
C VAL A 93 -19.33 26.49 16.25
N HIS A 94 -20.32 27.37 16.47
CA HIS A 94 -20.66 28.46 15.54
C HIS A 94 -19.60 29.56 15.51
N ARG A 95 -18.71 29.62 16.51
CA ARG A 95 -17.62 30.59 16.61
C ARG A 95 -16.26 29.97 16.31
N LEU A 96 -16.20 28.65 16.10
CA LEU A 96 -14.97 27.91 15.86
C LEU A 96 -14.41 28.28 14.49
N ARG A 97 -13.13 28.67 14.46
CA ARG A 97 -12.41 28.92 13.21
C ARG A 97 -11.49 27.74 12.90
N PRO A 98 -11.13 27.50 11.62
CA PRO A 98 -10.20 26.43 11.26
C PRO A 98 -8.85 26.52 12.00
N GLY A 99 -8.36 27.72 12.31
CA GLY A 99 -7.12 27.91 13.06
C GLY A 99 -7.20 27.61 14.56
N ASP A 100 -8.40 27.42 15.10
CA ASP A 100 -8.61 27.01 16.51
C ASP A 100 -8.46 25.49 16.69
N ILE A 101 -8.37 24.72 15.60
CA ILE A 101 -8.21 23.27 15.61
C ILE A 101 -6.71 22.94 15.66
N ASP A 102 -6.26 22.38 16.78
CA ASP A 102 -4.84 22.06 16.99
C ASP A 102 -4.42 20.70 16.43
N ILE A 103 -5.29 19.69 16.56
CA ILE A 103 -4.99 18.31 16.20
C ILE A 103 -6.18 17.72 15.46
N ILE A 104 -5.90 17.07 14.33
CA ILE A 104 -6.83 16.21 13.60
C ILE A 104 -6.24 14.81 13.63
N ALA A 105 -7.01 13.83 14.09
CA ALA A 105 -6.60 12.45 14.15
C ALA A 105 -7.68 11.56 13.50
N ALA A 106 -7.23 10.50 12.84
CA ALA A 106 -8.09 9.44 12.32
C ALA A 106 -7.90 8.17 13.15
N MET A 107 -8.99 7.51 13.49
CA MET A 107 -9.01 6.21 14.16
C MET A 107 -9.81 5.23 13.29
N GLY A 108 -9.36 3.98 13.23
CA GLY A 108 -10.07 2.96 12.46
C GLY A 108 -9.33 1.64 12.41
N ASP A 109 -9.75 0.81 11.47
CA ASP A 109 -9.19 -0.51 11.21
C ASP A 109 -8.04 -0.45 10.19
N SER A 110 -7.66 -1.62 9.67
CA SER A 110 -6.61 -1.77 8.67
C SER A 110 -6.84 -0.94 7.40
N LEU A 111 -8.08 -0.65 7.02
CA LEU A 111 -8.36 0.17 5.84
C LEU A 111 -8.00 1.63 6.10
N VAL A 112 -8.35 2.14 7.29
CA VAL A 112 -7.96 3.51 7.70
C VAL A 112 -6.45 3.61 7.84
N ALA A 113 -5.78 2.55 8.28
CA ALA A 113 -4.33 2.48 8.33
C ALA A 113 -3.64 2.37 6.95
N GLY A 114 -4.40 2.25 5.86
CA GLY A 114 -3.85 2.18 4.50
C GLY A 114 -3.10 0.87 4.24
N ASN A 115 -3.56 -0.23 4.82
CA ASN A 115 -2.93 -1.53 4.70
C ASN A 115 -2.79 -1.97 3.24
N GLY A 116 -1.56 -2.25 2.81
CA GLY A 116 -1.27 -2.65 1.43
C GLY A 116 -1.39 -1.54 0.38
N ALA A 117 -1.61 -0.29 0.77
CA ALA A 117 -1.81 0.82 -0.18
C ALA A 117 -0.59 1.10 -1.09
N MET A 118 0.63 0.72 -0.67
CA MET A 118 1.86 0.88 -1.45
C MET A 118 2.46 -0.45 -1.92
N GLU A 119 1.73 -1.55 -1.78
CA GLU A 119 2.32 -2.88 -1.88
C GLU A 119 2.12 -3.50 -3.26
N GLU A 120 3.15 -4.19 -3.73
CA GLU A 120 3.11 -4.91 -5.02
C GLU A 120 2.71 -6.37 -4.86
N TYR A 121 2.68 -6.86 -3.61
CA TYR A 121 2.46 -8.26 -3.28
C TYR A 121 1.34 -8.39 -2.23
N ALA A 122 0.62 -9.52 -2.27
CA ALA A 122 -0.55 -9.76 -1.41
C ALA A 122 -0.23 -9.73 0.10
N LEU A 123 0.97 -10.18 0.50
CA LEU A 123 1.41 -10.12 1.91
C LEU A 123 1.54 -8.67 2.43
N GLY A 124 1.64 -7.68 1.54
CA GLY A 124 1.82 -6.28 1.94
C GLY A 124 0.57 -5.69 2.56
N THR A 125 -0.58 -6.38 2.44
CA THR A 125 -1.84 -6.05 3.11
C THR A 125 -1.76 -6.08 4.64
N ILE A 126 -0.69 -6.59 5.24
CA ILE A 126 -0.50 -6.46 6.70
C ILE A 126 0.35 -5.25 7.10
N ILE A 127 1.00 -4.59 6.14
CA ILE A 127 1.83 -3.42 6.38
C ILE A 127 0.96 -2.17 6.31
N GLU A 128 1.00 -1.39 7.39
CA GLU A 128 0.25 -0.15 7.51
C GLU A 128 0.96 1.03 6.82
N HIS A 129 0.21 1.80 6.06
CA HIS A 129 0.67 3.03 5.41
C HIS A 129 -0.23 4.22 5.76
N ARG A 130 -0.21 4.62 7.04
CA ARG A 130 -1.10 5.63 7.63
C ARG A 130 -1.07 7.02 6.97
N GLY A 131 -0.03 7.33 6.19
CA GLY A 131 0.14 8.62 5.49
C GLY A 131 -0.30 8.63 4.01
N VAL A 132 -0.89 7.55 3.50
CA VAL A 132 -1.47 7.52 2.14
C VAL A 132 -2.91 7.05 2.10
N SER A 133 -3.47 6.75 3.26
CA SER A 133 -4.89 6.47 3.38
C SER A 133 -5.68 7.74 3.11
N TRP A 134 -6.62 7.67 2.16
CA TRP A 134 -7.48 8.81 1.81
C TRP A 134 -8.20 9.41 3.02
N CYS A 135 -8.63 8.57 3.96
CA CYS A 135 -9.37 9.01 5.14
C CYS A 135 -8.48 9.48 6.30
N ALA A 136 -7.17 9.21 6.29
CA ALA A 136 -6.22 9.65 7.33
C ALA A 136 -5.24 10.74 6.86
N GLY A 137 -5.17 11.01 5.56
CA GLY A 137 -4.45 12.15 4.97
C GLY A 137 -3.49 11.77 3.83
N ARG A 138 -3.22 12.78 2.99
CA ARG A 138 -2.14 12.85 2.01
C ARG A 138 -1.52 14.25 2.06
#